data_AF-A0A1Q8ZKY3-F1
#
_entry.id   AF-A0A1Q8ZKY3-F1
#
_cell.length_a   1.000
_cell.length_b   1.000
_cell.length_c   1.000
_cell.angle_alpha   90.00
_cell.angle_beta   90.00
_cell.angle_gamma   90.00
#
_symmetry.space_group_name_H-M   'P 1'
#
loop_
_entity.id
_entity.type
_entity.pdbx_description
1 polymer ?
#
loop_
_entity_poly.entity_id
_entity_poly.type
_entity_poly.pdbx_seq_one_letter_code
_entity_poly.pdbx_strand_id
1 'polypeptide(L)'
;MTSYENWSPLYQNHALVEPEYSIPLSCSVISSTVGFGDADYKKNADNISIIWENMRIGRPSNSNNLFPKIGPVSWKEVPAFISVNAEELSCEIPFLFAAVTSRMKIILQPFIDLQIPTFLHLFPFVDFSRFMEVRMTVMDGKVVDAQWQNIPKGTVPSQRCKDILAQLSVDLVRNSPMPNFYLDLCLDSRDANAKPRLVEFNPLIPELKRGV
;
A
#
# COMPACT_ATOMS: atom_id res chain seq x y z
N MET A 1 -0.63 -3.60 -11.96
CA MET A 1 -2.09 -3.38 -11.94
C MET A 1 -2.71 -3.31 -10.54
N THR A 2 -2.00 -3.66 -9.46
CA THR A 2 -2.53 -3.54 -8.08
C THR A 2 -2.06 -2.30 -7.31
N SER A 3 -1.21 -1.47 -7.91
CA SER A 3 -0.84 -0.16 -7.38
C SER A 3 -2.04 0.79 -7.37
N TYR A 4 -2.10 1.69 -6.39
CA TYR A 4 -3.27 2.57 -6.13
C TYR A 4 -3.70 3.40 -7.34
N GLU A 5 -2.74 3.94 -8.10
CA GLU A 5 -2.98 4.74 -9.30
C GLU A 5 -3.71 3.96 -10.41
N ASN A 6 -3.72 2.64 -10.34
CA ASN A 6 -4.40 1.76 -11.29
C ASN A 6 -5.72 1.20 -10.76
N TRP A 7 -6.13 1.56 -9.54
CA TRP A 7 -7.38 1.09 -8.96
C TRP A 7 -8.57 1.67 -9.74
N SER A 8 -9.57 0.84 -9.99
CA SER A 8 -10.82 1.34 -10.58
C SER A 8 -11.56 2.25 -9.58
N PRO A 9 -12.49 3.11 -10.04
CA PRO A 9 -13.23 4.00 -9.14
C PRO A 9 -13.94 3.27 -8.00
N LEU A 10 -14.40 2.03 -8.23
CA LEU A 10 -14.99 1.20 -7.18
C LEU A 10 -14.00 0.94 -6.03
N TYR A 11 -12.77 0.55 -6.36
CA TYR A 11 -11.75 0.24 -5.35
C TYR A 11 -11.31 1.50 -4.61
N GLN A 12 -11.13 2.62 -5.31
CA GLN A 12 -10.79 3.91 -4.69
C GLN A 12 -11.89 4.39 -3.72
N ASN A 13 -13.16 4.29 -4.11
CA ASN A 13 -14.30 4.66 -3.24
C ASN A 13 -14.37 3.84 -1.93
N HIS A 14 -13.81 2.63 -1.95
CA HIS A 14 -13.73 1.77 -0.78
C HIS A 14 -12.39 1.84 -0.06
N ALA A 15 -11.39 2.53 -0.59
CA ALA A 15 -10.08 2.65 0.03
C ALA A 15 -10.20 3.15 1.48
N LEU A 16 -9.38 2.59 2.35
CA LEU A 16 -9.28 3.04 3.74
C LEU A 16 -8.85 4.51 3.79
N VAL A 17 -7.85 4.85 2.98
CA VAL A 17 -7.30 6.19 2.81
C VAL A 17 -6.83 6.38 1.38
N GLU A 18 -6.86 7.62 0.92
CA GLU A 18 -6.27 8.06 -0.35
C GLU A 18 -4.89 8.65 -0.10
N PRO A 19 -3.97 8.64 -1.08
CA PRO A 19 -2.68 9.30 -0.93
C PRO A 19 -2.87 10.81 -0.79
N GLU A 20 -2.27 11.41 0.24
CA GLU A 20 -2.24 12.87 0.37
C GLU A 20 -1.36 13.49 -0.74
N TYR A 21 -0.31 12.76 -1.13
CA TYR A 21 0.63 13.16 -2.15
C TYR A 21 1.04 11.98 -3.02
N SER A 22 1.32 12.27 -4.29
CA SER A 22 1.79 11.28 -5.26
C SER A 22 2.91 11.91 -6.07
N ILE A 23 4.15 11.48 -5.78
CA ILE A 23 5.34 11.98 -6.47
C ILE A 23 5.63 11.05 -7.65
N PRO A 24 5.62 11.52 -8.90
CA PRO A 24 5.87 10.67 -10.05
C PRO A 24 7.30 10.13 -10.04
N LEU A 25 7.44 8.83 -10.30
CA LEU A 25 8.72 8.14 -10.42
C LEU A 25 8.87 7.62 -11.86
N SER A 26 9.95 8.03 -12.52
CA SER A 26 10.34 7.43 -13.79
C SER A 26 10.91 6.03 -13.58
N CYS A 27 10.91 5.21 -14.63
CA CYS A 27 11.53 3.89 -14.63
C CYS A 27 13.01 3.94 -14.26
N SER A 28 13.73 5.00 -14.66
CA SER A 28 15.14 5.20 -14.29
C SER A 28 15.32 5.38 -12.78
N VAL A 29 14.43 6.11 -12.12
CA VAL A 29 14.45 6.28 -10.66
C VAL A 29 14.20 4.93 -9.99
N ILE A 30 13.13 4.21 -10.38
CA ILE A 30 12.80 2.89 -9.83
C ILE A 30 13.97 1.91 -10.03
N SER A 31 14.58 1.91 -11.23
CA SER A 31 15.74 1.08 -11.56
C SER A 31 16.94 1.39 -10.68
N SER A 32 17.26 2.66 -10.44
CA SER A 32 18.37 3.06 -9.55
C SER A 32 18.11 2.71 -8.08
N THR A 33 16.85 2.63 -7.68
CA THR A 33 16.41 2.27 -6.31
C THR A 33 16.41 0.76 -6.08
N VAL A 34 16.00 -0.02 -7.08
CA VAL A 34 15.97 -1.49 -7.02
C VAL A 34 17.35 -2.10 -7.33
N GLY A 35 18.06 -1.50 -8.28
CA GLY A 35 19.37 -1.93 -8.78
C GLY A 35 20.48 -1.78 -7.73
N PHE A 36 21.34 -2.79 -7.64
CA PHE A 36 22.48 -2.78 -6.73
C PHE A 36 23.56 -1.82 -7.27
N GLY A 37 23.78 -0.68 -6.59
CA GLY A 37 25.03 0.07 -6.68
C GLY A 37 25.10 1.19 -7.72
N ASP A 38 23.97 1.80 -8.11
CA ASP A 38 24.00 2.87 -9.10
C ASP A 38 24.42 4.23 -8.48
N ALA A 39 25.41 4.91 -9.06
CA ALA A 39 25.85 6.23 -8.62
C ALA A 39 24.74 7.29 -8.76
N ASP A 40 23.79 7.03 -9.64
CA ASP A 40 22.63 7.89 -9.91
C ASP A 40 21.57 7.84 -8.80
N TYR A 41 21.63 6.86 -7.90
CA TYR A 41 20.71 6.74 -6.77
C TYR A 41 20.59 8.04 -5.95
N LYS A 42 21.74 8.61 -5.56
CA LYS A 42 21.77 9.81 -4.70
C LYS A 42 21.16 11.01 -5.43
N LYS A 43 21.54 11.21 -6.69
CA LYS A 43 21.00 12.26 -7.55
C LYS A 43 19.48 12.12 -7.73
N ASN A 44 19.00 10.89 -7.92
CA ASN A 44 17.56 10.64 -8.06
C ASN A 44 16.81 10.89 -6.75
N ALA A 45 17.35 10.45 -5.61
CA ALA A 45 16.77 10.75 -4.30
C ALA A 45 16.71 12.27 -4.03
N ASP A 46 17.79 13.00 -4.31
CA ASP A 46 17.85 14.46 -4.17
C ASP A 46 16.79 15.16 -5.04
N ASN A 47 16.60 14.69 -6.29
CA ASN A 47 15.55 15.21 -7.17
C ASN A 47 14.14 14.96 -6.63
N ILE A 48 13.86 13.77 -6.08
CA ILE A 48 12.57 13.47 -5.44
C ILE A 48 12.34 14.35 -4.21
N SER A 49 13.38 14.57 -3.39
CA SER A 49 13.31 15.50 -2.25
C SER A 49 12.96 16.94 -2.70
N ILE A 50 13.54 17.42 -3.80
CA ILE A 50 13.20 18.74 -4.36
C ILE A 50 11.74 18.79 -4.84
N ILE A 51 11.25 17.73 -5.51
CA ILE A 51 9.85 17.68 -5.94
C ILE A 51 8.91 17.71 -4.73
N TRP A 52 9.21 16.95 -3.68
CA TRP A 52 8.46 16.96 -2.43
C TRP A 52 8.41 18.35 -1.80
N GLU A 53 9.57 19.02 -1.67
CA GLU A 53 9.67 20.38 -1.13
C GLU A 53 8.76 21.37 -1.88
N ASN A 54 8.67 21.25 -3.21
CA ASN A 54 7.77 22.09 -4.00
C ASN A 54 6.29 21.71 -3.83
N MET A 55 5.97 20.42 -3.66
CA MET A 55 4.60 19.93 -3.53
C MET A 55 3.97 20.22 -2.16
N ARG A 56 4.75 20.17 -1.07
CA ARG A 56 4.25 20.42 0.29
C ARG A 56 3.86 21.89 0.49
N ILE A 57 4.44 22.80 -0.27
CA ILE A 57 4.10 24.24 -0.25
C ILE A 57 2.70 24.39 -0.84
N GLY A 58 1.67 24.38 0.02
CA GLY A 58 0.29 24.70 -0.36
C GLY A 58 -0.78 23.67 0.01
N ARG A 59 -0.44 22.54 0.64
CA ARG A 59 -1.43 21.61 1.20
C ARG A 59 -1.26 21.51 2.73
N PRO A 60 -2.28 21.87 3.53
CA PRO A 60 -2.30 21.43 4.91
C PRO A 60 -2.46 19.91 4.92
N SER A 61 -1.44 19.19 5.40
CA SER A 61 -1.58 17.77 5.66
C SER A 61 -2.52 17.57 6.85
N ASN A 62 -3.46 16.64 6.73
CA ASN A 62 -4.33 16.29 7.84
C ASN A 62 -3.61 15.42 8.88
N SER A 63 -2.44 14.87 8.52
CA SER A 63 -1.60 14.03 9.38
C SER A 63 -0.12 14.32 9.15
N ASN A 64 0.58 14.81 10.17
CA ASN A 64 2.02 15.01 10.07
C ASN A 64 2.80 13.70 9.81
N ASN A 65 2.17 12.55 10.04
CA ASN A 65 2.74 11.23 9.78
C ASN A 65 2.16 10.62 8.50
N LEU A 66 3.04 10.16 7.62
CA LEU A 66 2.72 9.59 6.32
C LEU A 66 3.19 8.13 6.24
N PHE A 67 2.56 7.35 5.36
CA PHE A 67 2.90 5.98 5.05
C PHE A 67 3.31 5.87 3.56
N PRO A 68 4.60 5.60 3.27
CA PRO A 68 5.09 5.57 1.90
C PRO A 68 4.82 4.23 1.20
N LYS A 69 4.32 4.29 -0.04
CA LYS A 69 4.22 3.14 -0.95
C LYS A 69 4.78 3.49 -2.32
N ILE A 70 5.45 2.53 -2.97
CA ILE A 70 5.80 2.59 -4.40
C ILE A 70 5.08 1.46 -5.10
N GLY A 71 4.28 1.78 -6.11
CA GLY A 71 3.46 0.79 -6.79
C GLY A 71 2.60 -0.01 -5.78
N PRO A 72 2.67 -1.35 -5.76
CA PRO A 72 1.91 -2.16 -4.82
C PRO A 72 2.63 -2.43 -3.48
N VAL A 73 3.88 -1.95 -3.31
CA VAL A 73 4.71 -2.26 -2.15
C VAL A 73 4.86 -1.08 -1.20
N SER A 74 5.18 -1.38 0.06
CA SER A 74 5.43 -0.40 1.11
C SER A 74 6.57 -0.84 2.01
N TRP A 75 7.07 0.10 2.81
CA TRP A 75 8.08 -0.17 3.83
C TRP A 75 7.51 -0.70 5.14
N LYS A 76 6.33 -1.35 5.14
CA LYS A 76 5.73 -1.92 6.36
C LYS A 76 6.60 -2.96 7.05
N GLU A 77 7.53 -3.58 6.32
CA GLU A 77 8.51 -4.54 6.84
C GLU A 77 9.76 -3.87 7.45
N VAL A 78 9.91 -2.55 7.28
CA VAL A 78 11.03 -1.76 7.82
C VAL A 78 10.50 -0.82 8.90
N PRO A 79 10.61 -1.16 10.20
CA PRO A 79 9.95 -0.41 11.28
C PRO A 79 10.26 1.09 11.31
N ALA A 80 11.45 1.50 10.90
CA ALA A 80 11.85 2.91 10.84
C ALA A 80 11.04 3.75 9.82
N PHE A 81 10.40 3.10 8.84
CA PHE A 81 9.70 3.75 7.74
C PHE A 81 8.22 3.36 7.65
N ILE A 82 7.69 2.72 8.71
CA ILE A 82 6.26 2.44 8.82
C ILE A 82 5.44 3.73 8.98
N SER A 83 6.06 4.80 9.46
CA SER A 83 5.49 6.13 9.60
C SER A 83 6.62 7.13 9.42
N VAL A 84 6.51 8.00 8.43
CA VAL A 84 7.49 9.03 8.11
C VAL A 84 6.93 10.41 8.43
N ASN A 85 7.73 11.29 9.01
CA ASN A 85 7.28 12.65 9.34
C ASN A 85 7.32 13.52 8.07
N ALA A 86 6.20 14.16 7.73
CA ALA A 86 6.08 15.01 6.56
C ALA A 86 7.11 16.17 6.56
N GLU A 87 7.43 16.72 7.74
CA GLU A 87 8.41 17.80 7.87
C GLU A 87 9.85 17.34 7.59
N GLU A 88 10.14 16.06 7.81
CA GLU A 88 11.47 15.47 7.69
C GLU A 88 11.63 14.64 6.41
N LEU A 89 10.54 14.46 5.64
CA LEU A 89 10.48 13.54 4.52
C LEU A 89 11.56 13.80 3.45
N SER A 90 11.91 15.08 3.20
CA SER A 90 13.00 15.46 2.28
C SER A 90 14.34 14.79 2.66
N CYS A 91 14.60 14.67 3.95
CA CYS A 91 15.78 14.01 4.50
C CYS A 91 15.62 12.50 4.52
N GLU A 92 14.39 11.98 4.65
CA GLU A 92 14.10 10.55 4.74
C GLU A 92 14.03 9.83 3.39
N ILE A 93 13.65 10.50 2.29
CA ILE A 93 13.56 9.93 0.94
C ILE A 93 14.84 9.15 0.53
N PRO A 94 16.06 9.71 0.70
CA PRO A 94 17.29 8.97 0.43
C PRO A 94 17.53 7.76 1.34
N PHE A 95 16.86 7.63 2.48
CA PHE A 95 16.97 6.42 3.32
C PHE A 95 15.89 5.41 2.98
N LEU A 96 14.69 5.88 2.64
CA LEU A 96 13.59 5.04 2.13
C LEU A 96 14.06 4.21 0.93
N PHE A 97 14.57 4.87 -0.11
CA PHE A 97 14.99 4.15 -1.31
C PHE A 97 16.20 3.23 -1.07
N ALA A 98 17.03 3.49 -0.06
CA ALA A 98 18.17 2.64 0.30
C ALA A 98 17.71 1.41 1.08
N ALA A 99 16.57 1.51 1.76
CA ALA A 99 15.98 0.45 2.56
C ALA A 99 14.97 -0.42 1.79
N VAL A 100 14.97 -0.38 0.46
CA VAL A 100 14.11 -1.25 -0.36
C VAL A 100 14.50 -2.72 -0.15
N THR A 101 13.55 -3.49 0.38
CA THR A 101 13.77 -4.90 0.72
C THR A 101 13.87 -5.79 -0.51
N SER A 102 14.51 -6.96 -0.40
CA SER A 102 14.57 -7.94 -1.50
C SER A 102 13.19 -8.31 -2.04
N ARG A 103 12.18 -8.37 -1.17
CA ARG A 103 10.79 -8.62 -1.58
C ARG A 103 10.24 -7.48 -2.43
N MET A 104 10.46 -6.23 -2.01
CA MET A 104 10.06 -5.06 -2.79
C MET A 104 10.74 -5.06 -4.17
N LYS A 105 12.04 -5.39 -4.23
CA LYS A 105 12.79 -5.50 -5.49
C LYS A 105 12.13 -6.49 -6.46
N ILE A 106 11.79 -7.70 -5.99
CA ILE A 106 11.12 -8.72 -6.81
C ILE A 106 9.79 -8.19 -7.38
N ILE A 107 9.01 -7.49 -6.57
CA ILE A 107 7.69 -6.98 -6.98
C ILE A 107 7.81 -5.77 -7.90
N LEU A 108 8.85 -4.95 -7.75
CA LEU A 108 9.10 -3.76 -8.57
C LEU A 108 9.82 -4.10 -9.89
N GLN A 109 10.52 -5.23 -9.99
CA GLN A 109 11.25 -5.63 -11.19
C GLN A 109 10.38 -5.62 -12.46
N PRO A 110 9.13 -6.15 -12.46
CA PRO A 110 8.26 -6.06 -13.63
C PRO A 110 7.94 -4.63 -14.08
N PHE A 111 7.92 -3.65 -13.18
CA PHE A 111 7.71 -2.24 -13.54
C PHE A 111 8.91 -1.70 -14.33
N ILE A 112 10.12 -2.11 -13.96
CA ILE A 112 11.35 -1.76 -14.66
C ILE A 112 11.39 -2.45 -16.04
N ASP A 113 11.17 -3.76 -16.08
CA ASP A 113 11.27 -4.56 -17.30
C ASP A 113 10.24 -4.12 -18.35
N LEU A 114 9.03 -3.79 -17.92
CA LEU A 114 7.93 -3.35 -18.79
C LEU A 114 7.88 -1.84 -19.01
N GLN A 115 8.83 -1.08 -18.45
CA GLN A 115 8.88 0.38 -18.54
C GLN A 115 7.59 1.07 -18.08
N ILE A 116 7.01 0.58 -16.98
CA ILE A 116 5.78 1.11 -16.40
C ILE A 116 6.15 2.19 -15.37
N PRO A 117 5.86 3.49 -15.63
CA PRO A 117 6.04 4.52 -14.61
C PRO A 117 5.07 4.29 -13.44
N THR A 118 5.43 4.79 -12.26
CA THR A 118 4.60 4.68 -11.05
C THR A 118 4.77 5.93 -10.19
N PHE A 119 4.27 5.89 -8.96
CA PHE A 119 4.37 6.98 -8.01
C PHE A 119 4.97 6.49 -6.69
N LEU A 120 5.66 7.39 -6.00
CA LEU A 120 5.78 7.34 -4.55
C LEU A 120 4.51 7.98 -3.98
N HIS A 121 3.59 7.13 -3.54
CA HIS A 121 2.39 7.55 -2.85
C HIS A 121 2.68 7.73 -1.36
N LEU A 122 2.23 8.85 -0.80
CA LEU A 122 2.32 9.18 0.61
C LEU A 122 0.91 9.22 1.18
N PHE A 123 0.50 8.12 1.81
CA PHE A 123 -0.80 7.99 2.46
C PHE A 123 -0.75 8.63 3.85
N PRO A 124 -1.86 9.13 4.41
CA PRO A 124 -1.90 9.47 5.82
C PRO A 124 -1.67 8.19 6.64
N PHE A 125 -0.83 8.26 7.67
CA PHE A 125 -0.59 7.11 8.54
C PHE A 125 -1.88 6.77 9.31
N VAL A 126 -2.30 5.50 9.24
CA VAL A 126 -3.45 4.99 9.96
C VAL A 126 -2.99 4.00 11.02
N ASP A 127 -3.37 4.24 12.27
CA ASP A 127 -3.16 3.26 13.33
C ASP A 127 -4.17 2.10 13.22
N PHE A 128 -3.66 0.92 12.89
CA PHE A 128 -4.42 -0.32 12.77
C PHE A 128 -4.82 -0.95 14.11
N SER A 129 -4.31 -0.46 15.25
CA SER A 129 -4.61 -1.01 16.58
C SER A 129 -6.09 -1.10 16.93
N ARG A 130 -6.93 -0.27 16.27
CA ARG A 130 -8.39 -0.23 16.42
C ARG A 130 -9.17 -0.92 15.29
N PHE A 131 -8.50 -1.42 14.27
CA PHE A 131 -9.16 -2.02 13.11
C PHE A 131 -9.10 -3.54 13.21
N MET A 132 -10.21 -4.21 12.93
CA MET A 132 -10.19 -5.63 12.58
C MET A 132 -9.83 -5.73 11.10
N GLU A 133 -8.77 -6.47 10.77
CA GLU A 133 -8.30 -6.65 9.40
C GLU A 133 -8.37 -8.13 9.01
N VAL A 134 -8.98 -8.40 7.85
CA VAL A 134 -9.09 -9.73 7.27
C VAL A 134 -8.44 -9.75 5.90
N ARG A 135 -7.61 -10.76 5.67
CA ARG A 135 -7.11 -11.12 4.34
C ARG A 135 -7.99 -12.20 3.76
N MET A 136 -8.56 -11.95 2.60
CA MET A 136 -9.32 -12.93 1.83
C MET A 136 -8.48 -13.43 0.67
N THR A 137 -8.46 -14.75 0.46
CA THR A 137 -7.85 -15.37 -0.70
C THR A 137 -8.89 -15.55 -1.78
N VAL A 138 -8.67 -14.94 -2.94
CA VAL A 138 -9.54 -15.01 -4.10
C VAL A 138 -8.90 -15.92 -5.14
N MET A 139 -9.63 -16.94 -5.57
CA MET A 139 -9.24 -17.82 -6.66
C MET A 139 -10.39 -17.97 -7.64
N ASP A 140 -10.08 -17.86 -8.94
CA ASP A 140 -11.02 -17.97 -10.05
C ASP A 140 -12.28 -17.10 -9.85
N GLY A 141 -12.08 -15.87 -9.36
CA GLY A 141 -13.15 -14.90 -9.10
C GLY A 141 -14.05 -15.26 -7.92
N LYS A 142 -13.59 -16.10 -6.99
CA LYS A 142 -14.32 -16.47 -5.77
C LYS A 142 -13.44 -16.37 -4.54
N VAL A 143 -14.01 -15.90 -3.43
CA VAL A 143 -13.35 -15.99 -2.13
C VAL A 143 -13.34 -17.45 -1.69
N VAL A 144 -12.15 -18.03 -1.49
CA VAL A 144 -11.98 -19.44 -1.10
C VAL A 144 -11.48 -19.61 0.33
N ASP A 145 -10.87 -18.57 0.90
CA ASP A 145 -10.35 -18.56 2.27
C ASP A 145 -10.36 -17.13 2.84
N ALA A 146 -10.41 -17.02 4.16
CA ALA A 146 -10.35 -15.75 4.88
C ALA A 146 -9.65 -15.90 6.23
N GLN A 147 -8.61 -15.12 6.45
CA GLN A 147 -7.79 -15.14 7.65
C GLN A 147 -7.67 -13.75 8.27
N TRP A 148 -8.01 -13.64 9.57
CA TRP A 148 -7.76 -12.43 10.33
C TRP A 148 -6.27 -12.14 10.42
N GLN A 149 -5.87 -10.94 9.98
CA GLN A 149 -4.51 -10.42 10.09
C GLN A 149 -4.33 -9.62 11.39
N ASN A 150 -5.38 -8.90 11.79
CA ASN A 150 -5.40 -8.14 13.03
C ASN A 150 -6.79 -8.21 13.69
N ILE A 151 -6.80 -8.40 15.01
CA ILE A 151 -8.00 -8.28 15.85
C ILE A 151 -7.58 -7.47 17.09
N PRO A 152 -8.18 -6.30 17.36
CA PRO A 152 -7.86 -5.53 18.55
C PRO A 152 -8.04 -6.34 19.83
N LYS A 153 -7.12 -6.20 20.79
CA LYS A 153 -7.14 -6.95 22.05
C LYS A 153 -8.47 -6.76 22.77
N GLY A 154 -9.08 -7.86 23.21
CA GLY A 154 -10.35 -7.85 23.93
C GLY A 154 -11.59 -7.70 23.04
N THR A 155 -11.43 -7.73 21.71
CA THR A 155 -12.55 -7.77 20.77
C THR A 155 -12.72 -9.16 20.16
N VAL A 156 -13.95 -9.48 19.79
CA VAL A 156 -14.29 -10.70 19.05
C VAL A 156 -15.12 -10.29 17.84
N PRO A 157 -14.73 -10.67 16.61
CA PRO A 157 -15.51 -10.31 15.42
C PRO A 157 -16.93 -10.87 15.48
N SER A 158 -17.93 -9.99 15.53
CA SER A 158 -19.34 -10.39 15.54
C SER A 158 -19.77 -10.93 14.17
N GLN A 159 -20.90 -11.65 14.13
CA GLN A 159 -21.43 -12.15 12.86
C GLN A 159 -21.70 -11.02 11.87
N ARG A 160 -22.27 -9.90 12.35
CA ARG A 160 -22.47 -8.69 11.53
C ARG A 160 -21.17 -8.20 10.89
N CYS A 161 -20.05 -8.20 11.62
CA CYS A 161 -18.76 -7.76 11.08
C CYS A 161 -18.32 -8.68 9.92
N LYS A 162 -18.49 -9.99 10.08
CA LYS A 162 -18.17 -10.98 9.04
C LYS A 162 -19.05 -10.77 7.81
N ASP A 163 -20.36 -10.56 8.02
CA ASP A 163 -21.32 -10.40 6.94
C ASP A 163 -21.03 -9.15 6.09
N ILE A 164 -20.74 -8.00 6.71
CA ILE A 164 -20.45 -6.77 5.95
C ILE A 164 -19.12 -6.84 5.21
N LEU A 165 -18.09 -7.48 5.79
CA LEU A 165 -16.81 -7.70 5.11
C LEU A 165 -16.97 -8.67 3.94
N ALA A 166 -17.74 -9.74 4.12
CA ALA A 166 -18.06 -10.70 3.06
C ALA A 166 -18.88 -10.06 1.93
N GLN A 167 -19.83 -9.18 2.26
CA GLN A 167 -20.62 -8.48 1.24
C GLN A 167 -19.73 -7.58 0.39
N LEU A 168 -18.87 -6.75 1.01
CA LEU A 168 -17.95 -5.89 0.26
C LEU A 168 -16.98 -6.72 -0.61
N SER A 169 -16.49 -7.86 -0.10
CA SER A 169 -15.56 -8.67 -0.88
C SER A 169 -16.20 -9.27 -2.12
N VAL A 170 -17.46 -9.71 -2.07
CA VAL A 170 -18.19 -10.18 -3.26
C VAL A 170 -18.28 -9.09 -4.31
N ASP A 171 -18.59 -7.85 -3.90
CA ASP A 171 -18.74 -6.72 -4.82
C ASP A 171 -17.39 -6.34 -5.45
N LEU A 172 -16.31 -6.30 -4.67
CA LEU A 172 -14.97 -6.04 -5.19
C LEU A 172 -14.48 -7.17 -6.11
N VAL A 173 -14.65 -8.44 -5.71
CA VAL A 173 -14.22 -9.60 -6.49
C VAL A 173 -14.90 -9.67 -7.85
N ARG A 174 -16.22 -9.40 -7.93
CA ARG A 174 -16.97 -9.39 -9.19
C ARG A 174 -16.43 -8.36 -10.19
N ASN A 175 -15.87 -7.26 -9.69
CA ASN A 175 -15.36 -6.15 -10.49
C ASN A 175 -13.82 -6.15 -10.57
N SER A 176 -13.18 -7.22 -10.12
CA SER A 176 -11.72 -7.32 -10.15
C SER A 176 -11.21 -7.48 -11.58
N PRO A 177 -10.13 -6.78 -11.96
CA PRO A 177 -9.44 -7.03 -13.23
C PRO A 177 -8.65 -8.35 -13.22
N MET A 178 -8.58 -9.04 -12.08
CA MET A 178 -7.76 -10.23 -11.87
C MET A 178 -8.56 -11.36 -11.22
N PRO A 179 -8.44 -12.61 -11.70
CA PRO A 179 -9.16 -13.74 -11.13
C PRO A 179 -8.58 -14.24 -9.79
N ASN A 180 -7.28 -13.99 -9.55
CA ASN A 180 -6.50 -14.60 -8.47
C ASN A 180 -5.72 -13.53 -7.69
N PHE A 181 -6.09 -13.27 -6.44
CA PHE A 181 -5.47 -12.22 -5.61
C PHE A 181 -5.75 -12.38 -4.11
N TYR A 182 -4.96 -11.72 -3.28
CA TYR A 182 -5.28 -11.43 -1.89
C TYR A 182 -6.02 -10.09 -1.80
N LEU A 183 -7.08 -10.04 -1.00
CA LEU A 183 -7.88 -8.86 -0.73
C LEU A 183 -7.87 -8.58 0.77
N ASP A 184 -7.30 -7.45 1.17
CA ASP A 184 -7.21 -7.05 2.57
C ASP A 184 -8.28 -5.99 2.86
N LEU A 185 -9.24 -6.34 3.72
CA LEU A 185 -10.33 -5.47 4.15
C LEU A 185 -10.23 -5.21 5.64
N CYS A 186 -10.63 -4.02 6.08
CA CYS A 186 -10.69 -3.68 7.48
C CYS A 186 -12.00 -3.01 7.90
N LEU A 187 -12.25 -3.03 9.21
CA LEU A 187 -13.39 -2.41 9.86
C LEU A 187 -12.96 -1.78 11.18
N ASP A 188 -13.32 -0.52 11.44
CA ASP A 188 -13.06 0.12 12.73
C ASP A 188 -13.90 -0.56 13.81
N SER A 189 -13.26 -1.17 14.80
CA SER A 189 -13.95 -1.94 15.83
C SER A 189 -14.64 -1.07 16.87
N ARG A 190 -14.39 0.24 16.89
CA ARG A 190 -14.95 1.19 17.86
C ARG A 190 -16.25 1.84 17.39
N ASP A 191 -16.52 1.80 16.09
CA ASP A 191 -17.72 2.38 15.49
C ASP A 191 -18.70 1.29 15.05
N ALA A 192 -19.83 1.20 15.74
CA ALA A 192 -20.90 0.23 15.45
C ALA A 192 -21.53 0.42 14.05
N ASN A 193 -21.30 1.57 13.41
CA ASN A 193 -21.74 1.92 12.07
C ASN A 193 -20.59 2.04 11.07
N ALA A 194 -19.39 1.58 11.45
CA ALA A 194 -18.25 1.55 10.56
C ALA A 194 -18.60 0.84 9.26
N LYS A 195 -18.18 1.43 8.14
CA LYS A 195 -18.23 0.79 6.84
C LYS A 195 -16.93 0.01 6.62
N PRO A 196 -16.99 -1.18 6.03
CA PRO A 196 -15.78 -1.90 5.67
C PRO A 196 -14.98 -1.10 4.63
N ARG A 197 -13.66 -1.13 4.75
CA ARG A 197 -12.72 -0.42 3.88
C ARG A 197 -11.71 -1.38 3.28
N LEU A 198 -11.25 -1.06 2.08
CA LEU A 198 -10.19 -1.73 1.36
C LEU A 198 -8.84 -1.18 1.82
N VAL A 199 -7.97 -2.06 2.34
CA VAL A 199 -6.59 -1.71 2.72
C VAL A 199 -5.69 -1.82 1.50
N GLU A 200 -5.68 -3.00 0.89
CA GLU A 200 -4.93 -3.29 -0.34
C GLU A 200 -5.48 -4.54 -1.02
N PHE A 201 -5.12 -4.74 -2.27
CA PHE A 201 -5.22 -6.04 -2.92
C PHE A 201 -3.92 -6.34 -3.66
N ASN A 202 -3.50 -7.59 -3.66
CA ASN A 202 -2.21 -8.01 -4.17
C ASN A 202 -2.35 -9.27 -5.03
N PRO A 203 -1.62 -9.40 -6.14
CA PRO A 203 -1.66 -10.63 -6.93
C PRO A 203 -1.20 -11.82 -6.08
N LEU A 204 -1.77 -13.01 -6.34
CA LEU A 204 -1.19 -14.24 -5.83
C LEU A 204 0.13 -14.48 -6.59
N ILE A 205 1.27 -14.26 -5.92
CA ILE A 205 2.61 -14.52 -6.48
C ILE A 205 3.10 -15.85 -5.87
N PRO A 206 3.09 -16.96 -6.63
CA PRO A 206 3.54 -18.28 -6.14
C PRO A 206 4.96 -18.27 -5.58
N GLU A 207 5.83 -17.44 -6.16
CA GLU A 207 7.25 -17.31 -5.82
C GLU A 207 7.46 -16.71 -4.43
N LEU A 208 6.49 -15.93 -3.92
CA LEU A 208 6.51 -15.38 -2.56
C LEU A 208 5.97 -16.35 -1.50
N LYS A 209 5.45 -17.52 -1.87
CA LYS A 209 5.02 -18.56 -0.91
C LYS A 209 6.20 -19.27 -0.22
N ARG A 210 7.44 -19.02 -0.65
CA ARG A 210 8.67 -19.56 -0.05
C ARG A 210 9.50 -18.45 0.59
N GLY A 211 9.06 -17.96 1.74
CA GLY A 211 9.82 -16.97 2.50
C GLY A 211 9.08 -16.52 3.74
N VAL A 212 9.29 -17.29 4.82
CA VAL A 212 9.15 -16.99 6.26
C VAL A 212 8.02 -16.04 6.67
#